data_AF-A0A2V8VR62-F1
#
_entry.id   AF-A0A2V8VR62-F1
#
_cell.length_a   1.000
_cell.length_b   1.000
_cell.length_c   1.000
_cell.angle_alpha   90.00
_cell.angle_beta   90.00
_cell.angle_gamma   90.00
#
_symmetry.space_group_name_H-M   'P 1'
#
loop_
_entity.id
_entity.type
_entity.pdbx_description
1 polymer ?
#
loop_
_entity_poly.entity_id
_entity_poly.type
_entity_poly.pdbx_seq_one_letter_code
_entity_poly.pdbx_strand_id
1 'polypeptide(L)'
;MPWTRGEIEYLFIINAGIYLLLEVICERFSLSQMRAVGKAFRFVIPGHVLTSLFFLGLEATGRWEGQLNDRLMKREARVFEMLLPAAALLFVYGSIRKQMKNYFVVGMIFLGIGLVRLQEDIFKQKSRWPILLLILGSLLMVSATRYSAIKMAVARMARRGE
;
A
#
# COMPACT_ATOMS: atom_id res chain seq x y z
N MET A 1 -16.18 -20.56 22.06
CA MET A 1 -14.73 -20.54 21.75
C MET A 1 -14.21 -19.16 22.11
N PRO A 2 -13.20 -19.03 22.99
CA PRO A 2 -12.71 -17.71 23.39
C PRO A 2 -11.95 -17.12 22.20
N TRP A 3 -12.32 -15.90 21.85
CA TRP A 3 -11.71 -15.17 20.74
C TRP A 3 -10.26 -14.86 21.10
N THR A 4 -9.32 -15.33 20.28
CA THR A 4 -7.89 -15.15 20.57
C THR A 4 -7.48 -13.72 20.25
N ARG A 5 -6.61 -13.10 21.07
CA ARG A 5 -6.21 -11.69 20.91
C ARG A 5 -5.75 -11.34 19.48
N GLY A 6 -5.15 -12.28 18.76
CA GLY A 6 -4.77 -12.10 17.36
C GLY A 6 -5.96 -11.84 16.43
N GLU A 7 -7.12 -12.48 16.63
CA GLU A 7 -8.33 -12.26 15.81
C GLU A 7 -8.89 -10.84 15.98
N ILE A 8 -8.66 -10.20 17.13
CA ILE A 8 -9.01 -8.80 17.40
C ILE A 8 -8.19 -7.86 16.52
N GLU A 9 -6.91 -8.13 16.37
CA GLU A 9 -6.01 -7.27 15.59
C GLU A 9 -6.35 -7.31 14.11
N TYR A 10 -6.76 -8.45 13.55
CA TYR A 10 -7.17 -8.58 12.15
C TYR A 10 -8.51 -7.89 11.79
N LEU A 11 -9.29 -7.44 12.78
CA LEU A 11 -10.53 -6.67 12.52
C LEU A 11 -10.30 -5.31 11.88
N PHE A 12 -9.07 -4.81 11.82
CA PHE A 12 -8.82 -3.49 11.22
C PHE A 12 -9.31 -3.42 9.76
N ILE A 13 -9.30 -4.55 9.03
CA ILE A 13 -9.84 -4.64 7.66
C ILE A 13 -11.36 -4.48 7.65
N ILE A 14 -12.05 -5.08 8.63
CA ILE A 14 -13.51 -4.94 8.79
C ILE A 14 -13.85 -3.50 9.15
N ASN A 15 -13.11 -2.88 10.07
CA ASN A 15 -13.26 -1.47 10.41
C ASN A 15 -13.01 -0.56 9.20
N ALA A 16 -12.00 -0.85 8.38
CA ALA A 16 -11.76 -0.11 7.14
C ALA A 16 -12.93 -0.21 6.16
N GLY A 17 -13.53 -1.41 6.05
CA GLY A 17 -14.76 -1.63 5.29
C GLY A 17 -15.94 -0.82 5.82
N ILE A 18 -16.12 -0.78 7.16
CA ILE A 18 -17.15 0.01 7.83
C ILE A 18 -16.96 1.51 7.56
N TYR A 19 -15.74 2.02 7.69
CA TYR A 19 -15.43 3.43 7.41
C TYR A 19 -15.66 3.78 5.93
N LEU A 20 -15.33 2.88 5.00
CA LEU A 20 -15.59 3.08 3.57
C LEU A 20 -17.10 3.09 3.28
N LEU A 21 -17.87 2.20 3.92
CA LEU A 21 -19.33 2.18 3.83
C LEU A 21 -19.94 3.49 4.35
N LEU A 22 -19.47 3.97 5.50
CA LEU A 22 -19.85 5.26 6.07
C LEU A 22 -19.48 6.43 5.15
N GLU A 23 -18.31 6.42 4.52
CA GLU A 23 -17.91 7.42 3.52
C GLU A 23 -18.91 7.44 2.35
N VAL A 24 -19.23 6.28 1.78
CA VAL A 24 -20.19 6.16 0.66
C VAL A 24 -21.59 6.63 1.06
N ILE A 25 -22.03 6.30 2.28
CA ILE A 25 -23.32 6.75 2.81
C ILE A 25 -23.31 8.27 2.95
N CYS A 26 -22.30 8.85 3.61
CA CYS A 26 -22.18 10.30 3.80
C CYS A 26 -22.09 11.08 2.48
N GLU A 27 -21.45 10.52 1.45
CA GLU A 27 -21.38 11.13 0.11
C GLU A 27 -22.74 11.17 -0.62
N ARG A 28 -23.67 10.26 -0.30
CA ARG A 28 -25.03 10.29 -0.87
C ARG A 28 -25.90 11.42 -0.32
N PHE A 29 -25.55 12.00 0.83
CA PHE A 29 -26.32 13.09 1.41
C PHE A 29 -25.85 14.46 0.91
N SER A 30 -26.81 15.32 0.57
CA SER A 30 -26.55 16.66 0.04
C SER A 30 -26.20 17.71 1.10
N LEU A 31 -26.29 17.37 2.38
CA LEU A 31 -26.01 18.25 3.51
C LEU A 31 -24.50 18.55 3.65
N SER A 32 -24.16 19.83 3.80
CA SER A 32 -22.78 20.31 3.90
C SER A 32 -22.00 19.71 5.07
N GLN A 33 -22.65 19.48 6.22
CA GLN A 33 -22.04 18.86 7.39
C GLN A 33 -21.72 17.36 7.15
N MET A 34 -22.61 16.61 6.49
CA MET A 34 -22.35 15.20 6.17
C MET A 34 -21.21 15.04 5.16
N ARG A 35 -21.05 15.97 4.22
CA ARG A 35 -19.87 15.99 3.33
C ARG A 35 -18.57 16.31 4.06
N ALA A 36 -18.60 17.14 5.10
CA ALA A 36 -17.42 17.42 5.92
C ALA A 36 -16.97 16.16 6.69
N VAL A 37 -17.92 15.42 7.25
CA VAL A 37 -17.67 14.13 7.90
C VAL A 37 -17.14 13.10 6.91
N GLY A 38 -17.71 13.01 5.70
CA GLY A 38 -17.19 12.18 4.61
C GLY A 38 -15.73 12.50 4.26
N LYS A 39 -15.37 13.80 4.21
CA LYS A 39 -13.97 14.23 3.98
C LYS A 39 -13.03 13.85 5.13
N ALA A 40 -13.51 13.79 6.38
CA ALA A 40 -12.70 13.34 7.52
C ALA A 40 -12.41 11.84 7.44
N PHE A 41 -13.38 11.01 7.02
CA PHE A 41 -13.15 9.58 6.79
C PHE A 41 -12.06 9.29 5.76
N ARG A 42 -11.86 10.20 4.80
CA ARG A 42 -10.75 10.10 3.81
C ARG A 42 -9.34 10.14 4.42
N PHE A 43 -9.19 10.62 5.65
CA PHE A 43 -7.94 10.52 6.40
C PHE A 43 -7.92 9.29 7.32
N VAL A 44 -9.05 8.99 7.94
CA VAL A 44 -9.18 7.90 8.91
C VAL A 44 -9.00 6.54 8.25
N ILE A 45 -9.54 6.31 7.05
CA ILE A 45 -9.45 5.03 6.36
C ILE A 45 -7.99 4.64 6.05
N PRO A 46 -7.21 5.43 5.29
CA PRO A 46 -5.84 5.06 4.99
C PRO A 46 -4.96 5.10 6.25
N GLY A 47 -5.21 6.05 7.16
CA GLY A 47 -4.49 6.14 8.42
C GLY A 47 -4.69 4.89 9.27
N HIS A 48 -5.93 4.49 9.53
CA HIS A 48 -6.23 3.34 10.37
C HIS A 48 -5.69 2.04 9.75
N VAL A 49 -5.90 1.83 8.45
CA VAL A 49 -5.41 0.62 7.76
C VAL A 49 -3.88 0.54 7.80
N LEU A 50 -3.18 1.61 7.40
CA LEU A 50 -1.73 1.58 7.27
C LEU A 50 -1.03 1.62 8.64
N THR A 51 -1.56 2.39 9.61
CA THR A 51 -1.05 2.41 10.98
C THR A 51 -1.24 1.07 11.67
N SER A 52 -2.43 0.45 11.58
CA SER A 52 -2.66 -0.88 12.16
C SER A 52 -1.72 -1.91 11.54
N LEU A 53 -1.57 -1.90 10.22
CA LEU A 53 -0.68 -2.81 9.51
C LEU A 53 0.80 -2.60 9.89
N PHE A 54 1.20 -1.35 10.11
CA PHE A 54 2.53 -1.02 10.59
C PHE A 54 2.80 -1.53 12.00
N PHE A 55 1.86 -1.35 12.94
CA PHE A 55 2.00 -1.85 14.31
C PHE A 55 1.99 -3.37 14.38
N LEU A 56 1.08 -4.04 13.66
CA LEU A 56 1.09 -5.49 13.49
C LEU A 56 2.43 -5.99 12.95
N GLY A 57 2.99 -5.28 11.96
CA GLY A 57 4.32 -5.59 11.43
C GLY A 57 5.44 -5.40 12.44
N LEU A 58 5.41 -4.36 13.28
CA LEU A 58 6.39 -4.17 14.37
C LEU A 58 6.30 -5.29 15.41
N GLU A 59 5.08 -5.64 15.82
CA GLU A 59 4.87 -6.66 16.83
C GLU A 59 5.28 -8.04 16.33
N ALA A 60 4.93 -8.39 15.10
CA ALA A 60 5.36 -9.64 14.46
C ALA A 60 6.90 -9.72 14.34
N THR A 61 7.57 -8.63 13.96
CA THR A 61 9.05 -8.57 13.93
C THR A 61 9.63 -8.75 15.33
N GLY A 62 9.09 -8.08 16.35
CA GLY A 62 9.56 -8.22 17.74
C GLY A 62 9.38 -9.62 18.32
N ARG A 63 8.25 -10.29 18.02
CA ARG A 63 8.03 -11.71 18.39
C ARG A 63 9.06 -12.63 17.73
N TRP A 64 9.37 -12.40 16.45
CA TRP A 64 10.38 -13.18 15.74
C TRP A 64 11.79 -12.97 16.32
N GLU A 65 12.20 -11.74 16.64
CA GLU A 65 13.50 -11.45 17.26
C GLU A 65 13.66 -12.13 18.63
N GLY A 66 12.57 -12.22 19.41
CA GLY A 66 12.56 -12.95 20.68
C GLY A 66 12.65 -14.47 20.54
N GLN A 67 12.32 -15.04 19.38
CA GLN A 67 12.24 -16.49 19.16
C GLN A 67 12.79 -16.89 17.78
N LEU A 68 14.09 -16.62 17.59
CA LEU A 68 14.85 -16.66 16.33
C LEU A 68 14.79 -17.97 15.52
N ASN A 69 14.30 -19.08 16.08
CA ASN A 69 14.28 -20.40 15.42
C ASN A 69 12.94 -20.80 14.80
N ASP A 70 11.87 -20.00 15.00
CA ASP A 70 10.56 -20.32 14.42
C ASP A 70 10.40 -19.75 13.00
N ARG A 71 10.30 -20.66 12.02
CA ARG A 71 10.11 -20.29 10.60
C ARG A 71 8.74 -19.67 10.33
N LEU A 72 7.73 -19.98 11.14
CA LEU A 72 6.37 -19.51 10.94
C LEU A 72 6.25 -18.03 11.34
N MET A 73 6.79 -17.66 12.51
CA MET A 73 6.87 -16.27 12.98
C MET A 73 7.71 -15.39 12.05
N LYS A 74 8.82 -15.92 11.52
CA LYS A 74 9.62 -15.21 10.51
C LYS A 74 8.80 -14.92 9.25
N ARG A 75 8.00 -15.89 8.79
CA ARG A 75 7.17 -15.71 7.59
C ARG A 75 6.07 -14.67 7.82
N GLU A 76 5.45 -14.67 9.00
CA GLU A 76 4.44 -13.69 9.40
C GLU A 76 5.01 -12.26 9.37
N ALA A 77 6.16 -12.01 10.01
CA ALA A 77 6.84 -10.71 9.98
C ALA A 77 7.15 -10.24 8.54
N ARG A 78 7.68 -11.14 7.70
CA ARG A 78 7.96 -10.82 6.29
C ARG A 78 6.72 -10.51 5.46
N VAL A 79 5.61 -11.20 5.73
CA VAL A 79 4.34 -10.92 5.06
C VAL A 79 3.89 -9.50 5.39
N PHE A 80 3.91 -9.09 6.66
CA PHE A 80 3.53 -7.73 7.06
C PHE A 80 4.45 -6.65 6.50
N GLU A 81 5.77 -6.89 6.49
CA GLU A 81 6.75 -5.99 5.86
C GLU A 81 6.48 -5.76 4.37
N MET A 82 6.02 -6.79 3.64
CA MET A 82 5.64 -6.66 2.23
C MET A 82 4.23 -6.09 2.05
N LEU A 83 3.30 -6.42 2.94
CA LEU A 83 1.90 -5.99 2.85
C LEU A 83 1.79 -4.47 3.04
N LEU A 84 2.60 -3.88 3.92
CA LEU A 84 2.57 -2.45 4.21
C LEU A 84 2.82 -1.55 2.97
N PRO A 85 3.95 -1.68 2.24
CA PRO A 85 4.16 -0.90 1.02
C PRO A 85 3.17 -1.26 -0.08
N ALA A 86 2.71 -2.52 -0.18
CA ALA A 86 1.70 -2.91 -1.16
C ALA A 86 0.34 -2.22 -0.90
N ALA A 87 -0.14 -2.22 0.34
CA ALA A 87 -1.35 -1.53 0.75
C ALA A 87 -1.22 -0.01 0.57
N ALA A 88 -0.05 0.55 0.89
CA ALA A 88 0.24 1.96 0.66
C ALA A 88 0.15 2.34 -0.83
N LEU A 89 0.68 1.50 -1.73
CA LEU A 89 0.52 1.70 -3.18
C LEU A 89 -0.95 1.66 -3.62
N LEU A 90 -1.77 0.75 -3.07
CA LEU A 90 -3.20 0.70 -3.38
C LEU A 90 -3.90 2.02 -3.00
N PHE A 91 -3.57 2.62 -1.87
CA PHE A 91 -4.11 3.92 -1.49
C PHE A 91 -3.58 5.07 -2.35
N VAL A 92 -2.29 5.06 -2.72
CA VAL A 92 -1.71 6.04 -3.64
C VAL A 92 -2.40 5.97 -5.00
N TYR A 93 -2.47 4.80 -5.64
CA TYR A 93 -3.13 4.64 -6.94
C TYR A 93 -4.64 4.87 -6.87
N GLY A 94 -5.30 4.38 -5.83
CA GLY A 94 -6.73 4.60 -5.57
C GLY A 94 -7.06 6.08 -5.41
N SER A 95 -6.16 6.86 -4.82
CA SER A 95 -6.33 8.31 -4.66
C SER A 95 -6.29 9.08 -5.98
N ILE A 96 -5.58 8.59 -7.00
CA ILE A 96 -5.43 9.27 -8.31
C ILE A 96 -6.78 9.35 -9.02
N ARG A 97 -7.54 8.24 -9.06
CA ARG A 97 -8.83 8.18 -9.77
C ARG A 97 -9.86 9.16 -9.21
N LYS A 98 -9.84 9.41 -7.89
CA LYS A 98 -10.77 10.31 -7.19
C LYS A 98 -10.14 11.65 -6.77
N GLN A 99 -8.90 11.95 -7.18
CA GLN A 99 -8.12 13.14 -6.79
C GLN A 99 -8.07 13.41 -5.27
N MET A 100 -7.97 12.34 -4.47
CA MET A 100 -8.01 12.44 -3.01
C MET A 100 -6.62 12.73 -2.42
N LYS A 101 -6.25 14.01 -2.33
CA LYS A 101 -4.94 14.46 -1.83
C LYS A 101 -4.57 13.84 -0.46
N ASN A 102 -5.57 13.62 0.40
CA ASN A 102 -5.39 13.06 1.74
C ASN A 102 -4.91 11.60 1.70
N TYR A 103 -5.58 10.76 0.91
CA TYR A 103 -5.16 9.38 0.69
C TYR A 103 -3.79 9.29 0.04
N PHE A 104 -3.50 10.21 -0.88
CA PHE A 104 -2.20 10.29 -1.54
C PHE A 104 -1.08 10.56 -0.54
N VAL A 105 -1.21 11.59 0.29
CA VAL A 105 -0.18 11.96 1.28
C VAL A 105 0.02 10.85 2.31
N VAL A 106 -1.06 10.32 2.88
CA VAL A 106 -0.97 9.24 3.88
C VAL A 106 -0.36 7.98 3.25
N GLY A 107 -0.78 7.62 2.04
CA GLY A 107 -0.22 6.50 1.30
C GLY A 107 1.28 6.68 1.00
N MET A 108 1.72 7.87 0.58
CA MET A 108 3.13 8.16 0.30
C MET A 108 4.01 8.08 1.56
N ILE A 109 3.53 8.57 2.70
CA ILE A 109 4.26 8.50 3.97
C ILE A 109 4.49 7.03 4.36
N PHE A 110 3.44 6.23 4.37
CA PHE A 110 3.52 4.81 4.74
C PHE A 110 4.25 3.96 3.70
N LEU A 111 4.20 4.34 2.43
CA LEU A 111 5.02 3.73 1.38
C LEU A 111 6.51 3.96 1.68
N GLY A 112 6.90 5.19 2.04
CA GLY A 112 8.27 5.52 2.43
C GLY A 112 8.73 4.71 3.64
N ILE A 113 7.91 4.65 4.70
CA ILE A 113 8.20 3.84 5.89
C ILE A 113 8.36 2.36 5.53
N GLY A 114 7.45 1.80 4.73
CA GLY A 114 7.52 0.41 4.28
C GLY A 114 8.77 0.12 3.44
N LEU A 115 9.17 1.03 2.56
CA LEU A 115 10.38 0.90 1.75
C LEU A 115 11.66 0.96 2.58
N VAL A 116 11.73 1.87 3.57
CA VAL A 116 12.88 1.95 4.49
C VAL A 116 13.02 0.65 5.27
N ARG A 117 11.92 0.11 5.84
CA ARG A 117 11.94 -1.18 6.54
C ARG A 117 12.33 -2.34 5.64
N LEU A 118 11.80 -2.39 4.43
CA LEU A 118 12.19 -3.39 3.43
C LEU A 118 13.69 -3.30 3.12
N GLN A 119 14.24 -2.08 3.08
CA GLN A 119 15.66 -1.85 2.86
C GLN A 119 16.53 -2.32 4.03
N GLU A 120 16.12 -2.02 5.27
CA GLU A 120 16.85 -2.38 6.48
C GLU A 120 16.82 -3.89 6.73
N ASP A 121 15.68 -4.56 6.51
CA ASP A 121 15.47 -5.96 6.92
C ASP A 121 15.65 -6.98 5.79
N ILE A 122 15.35 -6.64 4.52
CA ILE A 122 15.47 -7.55 3.36
C ILE A 122 16.71 -7.22 2.52
N PHE A 123 16.99 -5.93 2.29
CA PHE A 123 18.13 -5.52 1.46
C PHE A 123 19.41 -5.27 2.25
N LYS A 124 19.47 -5.61 3.54
CA LYS A 124 20.71 -5.62 4.32
C LYS A 124 21.79 -6.39 3.54
N GLN A 125 22.84 -5.69 3.14
CA GLN A 125 23.95 -6.15 2.28
C GLN A 125 23.66 -6.46 0.79
N LYS A 126 22.43 -6.27 0.28
CA LYS A 126 22.05 -6.57 -1.11
C LYS A 126 21.80 -5.30 -1.96
N SER A 127 22.81 -4.43 -2.04
CA SER A 127 22.77 -3.14 -2.77
C SER A 127 22.37 -3.24 -4.26
N ARG A 128 22.58 -4.40 -4.91
CA ARG A 128 22.27 -4.60 -6.34
C ARG A 128 20.76 -4.56 -6.65
N TRP A 129 19.91 -5.02 -5.73
CA TRP A 129 18.46 -5.09 -5.95
C TRP A 129 17.78 -3.71 -5.96
N PRO A 130 18.02 -2.82 -4.98
CA PRO A 130 17.51 -1.45 -5.01
C PRO A 130 17.94 -0.68 -6.26
N ILE A 131 19.20 -0.85 -6.68
CA ILE A 131 19.73 -0.20 -7.89
C ILE A 131 19.02 -0.71 -9.14
N LEU A 132 18.82 -2.03 -9.28
CA LEU A 132 18.08 -2.61 -10.40
C LEU A 132 16.63 -2.11 -10.45
N LEU A 133 15.96 -2.02 -9.29
CA LEU A 133 14.60 -1.50 -9.19
C LEU A 133 14.53 -0.02 -9.59
N LEU A 134 15.51 0.79 -9.19
CA LEU A 134 15.64 2.19 -9.62
C LEU A 134 15.79 2.30 -11.14
N ILE A 135 16.73 1.54 -11.72
CA ILE A 135 16.97 1.54 -13.17
C ILE A 135 15.71 1.09 -13.92
N LEU A 136 15.09 -0.01 -13.48
CA LEU A 136 13.87 -0.54 -14.09
C LEU A 136 12.72 0.47 -13.98
N GLY A 137 12.54 1.10 -12.82
CA GLY A 137 11.56 2.14 -12.59
C GLY A 137 11.76 3.37 -13.49
N SER A 138 13.00 3.84 -13.64
CA SER A 138 13.33 4.93 -14.56
C SER A 138 13.07 4.56 -16.01
N LEU A 139 13.42 3.34 -16.43
CA LEU A 139 13.12 2.84 -17.78
C LEU A 139 11.62 2.80 -18.02
N LEU A 140 10.83 2.26 -17.09
CA LEU A 140 9.38 2.24 -17.17
C LEU A 140 8.79 3.65 -17.27
N MET A 141 9.32 4.62 -16.51
CA MET A 141 8.85 6.01 -16.54
C MET A 141 9.13 6.67 -17.91
N VAL A 142 10.31 6.42 -18.48
CA VAL A 142 10.66 6.88 -19.84
C VAL A 142 9.78 6.19 -20.89
N SER A 143 9.54 4.88 -20.77
CA SER A 143 8.63 4.16 -21.66
C SER A 143 7.19 4.67 -21.56
N ALA A 144 6.72 5.02 -20.36
CA ALA A 144 5.39 5.57 -20.14
C ALA A 144 5.22 6.94 -20.81
N THR A 145 6.21 7.84 -20.71
CA THR A 145 6.15 9.14 -21.41
C THR A 145 6.16 9.00 -22.92
N ARG A 146 6.76 7.94 -23.46
CA ARG A 146 6.80 7.64 -24.90
C ARG A 146 5.78 6.57 -25.31
N TYR A 147 4.80 6.27 -24.47
CA TYR A 147 3.89 5.14 -24.68
C TYR A 147 3.12 5.22 -26.00
N SER A 148 2.63 6.42 -26.39
CA SER A 148 1.93 6.58 -27.67
C SER A 148 2.84 6.32 -28.87
N ALA A 149 4.09 6.81 -28.82
CA ALA A 149 5.08 6.61 -29.87
C ALA A 149 5.48 5.13 -30.01
N ILE A 150 5.69 4.44 -28.89
CA ILE A 150 5.98 2.99 -28.85
C ILE A 150 4.79 2.20 -29.41
N LYS A 151 3.57 2.49 -28.95
CA LYS A 151 2.34 1.85 -29.45
C LYS A 151 2.19 2.03 -30.96
N MET A 152 2.46 3.24 -31.48
CA MET A 152 2.41 3.53 -32.92
C MET A 152 3.54 2.88 -33.72
N ALA A 153 4.73 2.69 -33.14
CA ALA A 153 5.82 1.97 -33.78
C ALA A 153 5.52 0.46 -33.88
N VAL A 154 5.03 -0.15 -32.80
CA VAL A 154 4.62 -1.56 -32.77
C VAL A 154 3.46 -1.81 -33.74
N ALA A 155 2.45 -0.94 -33.76
CA ALA A 155 1.33 -1.06 -34.69
C ALA A 155 1.73 -0.84 -36.17
N ARG A 156 2.87 -0.18 -36.44
CA ARG A 156 3.44 -0.05 -37.79
C ARG A 156 4.26 -1.26 -38.18
N MET A 157 4.98 -1.88 -37.25
CA MET A 157 5.73 -3.12 -37.50
C MET A 157 4.80 -4.31 -37.74
N ALA A 158 3.71 -4.42 -36.96
CA ALA A 158 2.71 -5.46 -37.17
C ALA A 158 2.04 -5.39 -38.55
N ARG A 159 1.79 -4.18 -39.07
CA ARG A 159 1.23 -3.93 -40.41
C ARG A 159 2.21 -4.09 -41.57
N ARG A 160 3.51 -4.27 -41.29
CA ARG A 160 4.55 -4.54 -42.30
C ARG A 160 4.91 -6.02 -42.40
N GLY A 161 4.39 -6.85 -41.48
CA GLY A 161 4.59 -8.30 -41.46
C GLY A 161 3.38 -9.09 -42.00
N GLU A 162 2.31 -8.41 -42.40
CA GLU A 162 1.23 -8.90 -43.27
C GLU A 162 1.51 -8.48 -44.71
#